data_AF-A0A6G2PQA7-F1
#
_entry.id   AF-A0A6G2PQA7-F1
#
_cell.length_a   1.000
_cell.length_b   1.000
_cell.length_c   1.000
_cell.angle_alpha   90.00
_cell.angle_beta   90.00
_cell.angle_gamma   90.00
#
_symmetry.space_group_name_H-M   'P 1'
#
loop_
_entity.id
_entity.type
_entity.pdbx_description
1 polymer ?
#
loop_
_entity_poly.entity_id
_entity_poly.type
_entity_poly.pdbx_seq_one_letter_code
_entity_poly.pdbx_strand_id
1 'polypeptide(L)'
;FWFMWDDLVRGAIGAVVLADTRRLKDCFPALDYFESCGLPYVVAVNHFDGSERFDIEDVREALTIPPHIPVMIMDARRRISAIETLLALVGHALDETPE
;
A
#
# COMPACT_ATOMS: atom_id res chain seq x y z
N PHE A 1 -13.36 2.64 -14.73
CA PHE A 1 -13.30 2.77 -13.27
C PHE A 1 -12.15 3.66 -12.79
N TRP A 2 -11.02 3.70 -13.49
CA TRP A 2 -9.89 4.63 -13.26
C TRP A 2 -10.25 6.11 -13.03
N PHE A 3 -11.27 6.63 -13.72
CA PHE A 3 -11.69 8.04 -13.61
C PHE A 3 -12.09 8.48 -12.19
N MET A 4 -12.49 7.56 -11.30
CA MET A 4 -12.86 7.93 -9.93
C MET A 4 -11.66 8.24 -9.03
N TRP A 5 -10.45 7.81 -9.42
CA TRP A 5 -9.30 7.88 -8.52
C TRP A 5 -8.82 9.31 -8.36
N ASP A 6 -8.87 10.11 -9.42
CA ASP A 6 -8.49 11.53 -9.40
C ASP A 6 -9.36 12.34 -8.42
N ASP A 7 -10.65 12.00 -8.34
CA ASP A 7 -11.56 12.61 -7.38
C ASP A 7 -11.31 12.11 -5.95
N LEU A 8 -10.97 10.81 -5.78
CA LEU A 8 -10.73 10.19 -4.47
C LEU A 8 -9.43 10.65 -3.81
N VAL A 9 -8.38 10.90 -4.59
CA VAL A 9 -7.09 11.35 -4.05
C VAL A 9 -7.06 12.83 -3.71
N ARG A 10 -8.06 13.59 -4.15
CA ARG A 10 -8.09 15.03 -3.93
C ARG A 10 -8.19 15.36 -2.44
N GLY A 11 -7.09 15.87 -1.88
CA GLY A 11 -6.98 16.21 -0.46
C GLY A 11 -6.62 15.01 0.43
N ALA A 12 -6.32 13.84 -0.15
CA ALA A 12 -5.76 12.72 0.59
C ALA A 12 -4.31 13.02 1.00
N ILE A 13 -3.94 12.59 2.21
CA ILE A 13 -2.56 12.66 2.71
C ILE A 13 -1.70 11.56 2.05
N GLY A 14 -2.32 10.44 1.70
CA GLY A 14 -1.67 9.30 1.10
C GLY A 14 -2.64 8.15 0.84
N ALA A 15 -2.13 7.02 0.34
CA ALA A 15 -2.92 5.83 0.07
C ALA A 15 -2.33 4.55 0.71
N VAL A 16 -3.22 3.60 1.03
CA VAL A 16 -2.82 2.23 1.39
C VAL A 16 -3.21 1.31 0.26
N VAL A 17 -2.22 0.65 -0.35
CA VAL A 17 -2.45 -0.43 -1.32
C VAL A 17 -2.55 -1.74 -0.57
N LEU A 18 -3.76 -2.24 -0.39
CA LEU A 18 -4.02 -3.51 0.29
C LEU A 18 -3.80 -4.67 -0.69
N ALA A 19 -2.65 -5.35 -0.58
CA ALA A 19 -2.25 -6.43 -1.48
C ALA A 19 -2.75 -7.79 -0.97
N ASP A 20 -3.60 -8.46 -1.77
CA ASP A 20 -4.01 -9.84 -1.54
C ASP A 20 -3.05 -10.79 -2.26
N THR A 21 -2.36 -11.66 -1.50
CA THR A 21 -1.35 -12.56 -2.07
C THR A 21 -1.92 -13.60 -3.03
N ARG A 22 -3.23 -13.86 -2.99
CA ARG A 22 -3.92 -14.75 -3.95
C ARG A 22 -4.11 -14.09 -5.31
N ARG A 23 -4.05 -12.76 -5.37
CA ARG A 23 -4.35 -11.94 -6.55
C ARG A 23 -3.39 -10.76 -6.66
N LEU A 24 -2.10 -11.02 -6.40
CA LEU A 24 -1.09 -9.97 -6.25
C LEU A 24 -1.04 -9.01 -7.46
N LYS A 25 -1.19 -9.55 -8.68
CA LYS A 25 -1.16 -8.78 -9.93
C LYS A 25 -2.26 -7.73 -10.05
N ASP A 26 -3.36 -7.86 -9.32
CA ASP A 26 -4.44 -6.87 -9.35
C ASP A 26 -4.03 -5.56 -8.65
N CYS A 27 -2.89 -5.55 -7.95
CA CYS A 27 -2.33 -4.37 -7.31
C CYS A 27 -1.56 -3.46 -8.29
N PHE A 28 -1.04 -3.98 -9.41
CA PHE A 28 -0.23 -3.20 -10.36
C PHE A 28 -0.91 -1.90 -10.80
N PRO A 29 -2.19 -1.91 -11.23
CA PRO A 29 -2.95 -0.68 -11.48
C PRO A 29 -2.85 0.38 -10.38
N ALA A 30 -2.96 -0.05 -9.12
CA ALA A 30 -2.94 0.85 -7.99
C ALA A 30 -1.56 1.46 -7.75
N LEU A 31 -0.53 0.62 -7.83
CA LEU A 31 0.86 1.02 -7.64
C LEU A 31 1.28 2.03 -8.72
N ASP A 32 1.03 1.70 -9.99
CA ASP A 32 1.36 2.57 -11.12
C ASP A 32 0.67 3.93 -11.00
N TYR A 33 -0.59 3.95 -10.53
CA TYR A 33 -1.33 5.19 -10.34
C TYR A 33 -0.70 6.10 -9.28
N PHE A 34 -0.47 5.57 -8.07
CA PHE A 34 0.01 6.38 -6.95
C PHE A 34 1.45 6.86 -7.18
N GLU A 35 2.27 6.02 -7.81
CA GLU A 35 3.60 6.43 -8.28
C GLU A 35 3.51 7.57 -9.30
N SER A 36 2.62 7.46 -10.29
CA SER A 36 2.47 8.47 -11.35
C SER A 36 1.91 9.81 -10.84
N CYS A 37 1.03 9.79 -9.83
CA CYS A 37 0.43 11.01 -9.29
C CYS A 37 1.24 11.63 -8.12
N GLY A 38 2.32 10.97 -7.69
CA GLY A 38 3.20 11.46 -6.63
C GLY A 38 2.53 11.53 -5.26
N LEU A 39 1.49 10.73 -5.02
CA LEU A 39 0.81 10.64 -3.74
C LEU A 39 1.55 9.63 -2.85
N PRO A 40 1.98 10.00 -1.63
CA PRO A 40 2.62 9.06 -0.73
C PRO A 40 1.75 7.82 -0.50
N TYR A 41 2.37 6.64 -0.54
CA TYR A 41 1.62 5.40 -0.36
C TYR A 41 2.42 4.33 0.36
N VAL A 42 1.70 3.39 0.97
CA VAL A 42 2.28 2.19 1.57
C VAL A 42 1.61 0.95 0.99
N VAL A 43 2.35 -0.15 0.92
CA VAL A 43 1.81 -1.45 0.50
C VAL A 43 1.59 -2.31 1.72
N ALA A 44 0.37 -2.78 1.90
CA ALA A 44 -0.05 -3.57 3.03
C ALA A 44 -0.44 -4.97 2.55
N VAL A 45 0.43 -5.94 2.77
CA VAL A 45 0.23 -7.34 2.40
C VAL A 45 -0.77 -7.95 3.35
N ASN A 46 -2.00 -8.13 2.89
CA ASN A 46 -3.12 -8.58 3.68
C ASN A 46 -3.10 -10.10 3.83
N HIS A 47 -2.49 -10.56 4.92
CA HIS A 47 -2.44 -11.97 5.28
C HIS A 47 -3.57 -12.31 6.24
N PHE A 48 -4.49 -13.15 5.78
CA PHE A 48 -5.57 -13.68 6.60
C PHE A 48 -5.92 -15.11 6.18
N ASP A 49 -6.40 -15.92 7.15
CA ASP A 49 -6.84 -17.33 7.06
C ASP A 49 -6.49 -18.07 5.75
N GLY A 50 -5.41 -18.86 5.79
CA GLY A 50 -5.03 -19.74 4.67
C GLY A 50 -4.40 -19.03 3.47
N SER A 51 -4.15 -17.72 3.54
CA SER A 51 -3.29 -17.04 2.57
C SER A 51 -1.86 -17.60 2.66
N GLU A 52 -1.28 -17.90 1.49
CA GLU A 52 0.14 -18.22 1.41
C GLU A 52 0.95 -17.06 1.98
N ARG A 53 1.87 -17.39 2.90
CA ARG A 53 2.71 -16.39 3.57
C ARG A 53 3.94 -16.18 2.71
N PHE A 54 4.05 -14.97 2.17
CA PHE A 54 5.25 -14.53 1.48
C PHE A 54 6.09 -13.66 2.42
N ASP A 55 7.41 -13.69 2.22
CA ASP A 55 8.27 -12.69 2.83
C ASP A 55 7.98 -11.32 2.21
N ILE A 56 8.26 -10.25 2.96
CA ILE A 56 8.08 -8.88 2.48
C ILE A 56 8.95 -8.63 1.24
N GLU A 57 10.16 -9.17 1.22
CA GLU A 57 11.08 -8.98 0.10
C GLU A 57 10.60 -9.71 -1.17
N ASP A 58 10.00 -10.89 -1.03
CA ASP A 58 9.40 -11.61 -2.16
C ASP A 58 8.25 -10.82 -2.78
N VAL A 59 7.39 -10.24 -1.94
CA VAL A 59 6.27 -9.40 -2.41
C VAL A 59 6.78 -8.12 -3.06
N ARG A 60 7.81 -7.49 -2.47
CA ARG A 60 8.46 -6.31 -3.02
C ARG A 60 9.00 -6.58 -4.41
N GLU A 61 9.73 -7.67 -4.60
CA GLU A 61 10.26 -8.08 -5.90
C GLU A 61 9.12 -8.38 -6.88
N ALA A 62 8.14 -9.17 -6.47
CA ALA A 62 7.03 -9.58 -7.33
C ALA A 62 6.16 -8.42 -7.83
N LEU A 63 6.05 -7.34 -7.05
CA LEU A 63 5.29 -6.13 -7.38
C LEU A 63 6.17 -4.98 -7.88
N THR A 64 7.48 -5.17 -8.00
CA THR A 64 8.45 -4.12 -8.40
C THR A 64 8.34 -2.87 -7.50
N ILE A 65 8.14 -3.06 -6.19
CA ILE A 65 7.90 -1.94 -5.26
C ILE A 65 9.23 -1.23 -4.95
N PRO A 66 9.34 0.10 -5.17
CA PRO A 66 10.56 0.83 -4.89
C PRO A 66 11.01 0.72 -3.42
N PRO A 67 12.32 0.63 -3.12
CA PRO A 67 12.83 0.38 -1.76
C PRO A 67 12.38 1.38 -0.69
N HIS A 68 12.10 2.63 -1.08
CA HIS A 68 11.68 3.69 -0.17
C HIS A 68 10.20 3.57 0.25
N ILE A 69 9.39 2.81 -0.51
CA ILE A 69 7.98 2.59 -0.20
C ILE A 69 7.87 1.54 0.90
N PRO A 70 7.21 1.85 2.04
CA PRO A 70 7.00 0.90 3.11
C PRO A 70 6.11 -0.27 2.66
N VAL A 71 6.56 -1.48 2.96
CA VAL A 71 5.79 -2.71 2.76
C VAL A 71 5.59 -3.38 4.12
N MET A 72 4.34 -3.67 4.47
CA MET A 72 4.00 -4.24 5.77
C MET A 72 3.12 -5.47 5.64
N ILE A 73 3.31 -6.45 6.52
CA ILE A 73 2.36 -7.55 6.69
C ILE A 73 1.24 -7.09 7.63
N MET A 74 0.00 -7.30 7.24
CA MET A 74 -1.16 -6.90 8.05
C MET A 74 -2.36 -7.85 7.88
N ASP A 75 -3.30 -7.85 8.83
CA ASP A 75 -4.61 -8.51 8.69
C ASP A 75 -5.70 -7.44 8.83
N ALA A 76 -6.41 -7.14 7.74
CA ALA A 76 -7.41 -6.09 7.68
C ALA A 76 -8.60 -6.31 8.63
N ARG A 77 -8.81 -7.55 9.12
CA ARG A 77 -9.85 -7.89 10.10
C ARG A 77 -9.44 -7.51 11.52
N ARG A 78 -8.14 -7.29 11.76
CA ARG A 78 -7.58 -6.92 13.06
C ARG A 78 -7.41 -5.41 13.14
N ARG A 79 -8.23 -4.78 13.98
CA ARG A 79 -8.22 -3.32 14.19
C ARG A 79 -6.82 -2.74 14.46
N ILE A 80 -6.02 -3.39 15.31
CA ILE A 80 -4.67 -2.91 15.64
C ILE A 80 -3.77 -2.91 14.41
N SER A 81 -3.86 -3.96 13.58
CA SER A 81 -3.06 -4.08 12.36
C SER A 81 -3.40 -2.97 11.35
N ALA A 82 -4.69 -2.63 11.21
CA ALA A 82 -5.12 -1.52 10.39
C ALA A 82 -4.62 -0.16 10.92
N ILE A 83 -4.62 0.04 12.24
CA ILE A 83 -4.08 1.26 12.87
C ILE A 83 -2.58 1.39 12.58
N GLU A 84 -1.81 0.31 12.74
CA GLU A 84 -0.37 0.29 12.45
C GLU A 84 -0.09 0.63 10.99
N THR A 85 -0.88 0.12 10.04
CA THR A 85 -0.77 0.48 8.62
C THR A 85 -1.05 1.96 8.36
N LEU A 86 -2.09 2.53 8.99
CA LEU A 86 -2.39 3.95 8.83
C LEU A 86 -1.32 4.84 9.47
N LEU A 87 -0.74 4.42 10.60
CA LEU A 87 0.38 5.13 11.22
C LEU A 87 1.62 5.13 10.32
N ALA A 88 1.94 4.00 9.71
CA ALA A 88 3.04 3.90 8.75
C ALA A 88 2.82 4.82 7.53
N LEU A 89 1.59 4.89 7.01
CA LEU A 89 1.24 5.81 5.93
C LEU A 89 1.46 7.27 6.32
N VAL A 90 0.95 7.68 7.48
CA VAL A 90 1.10 9.08 7.93
C VAL A 90 2.56 9.41 8.18
N GLY A 91 3.33 8.50 8.80
CA GLY A 91 4.77 8.68 8.99
C GLY A 91 5.50 8.86 7.66
N HIS A 92 5.23 7.98 6.68
CA HIS A 92 5.84 8.07 5.36
C HIS A 92 5.47 9.37 4.62
N ALA A 93 4.20 9.78 4.66
CA ALA A 93 3.76 11.02 4.03
C ALA A 93 4.42 12.27 4.66
N LEU A 94 4.65 12.25 5.98
CA LEU A 94 5.38 13.32 6.67
C LEU A 94 6.85 13.38 6.24
N ASP A 95 7.51 12.23 6.10
CA ASP A 95 8.91 12.15 5.67
C ASP A 95 9.11 12.61 4.21
N GLU A 96 8.09 12.47 3.36
CA GLU A 96 8.13 12.92 1.95
C GLU A 96 7.71 14.39 1.76
N THR A 97 7.09 15.03 2.75
CA THR A 97 6.67 16.44 2.63
C THR A 97 7.85 17.37 2.94
N PRO A 98 8.31 18.22 2.00
CA PRO A 98 9.34 19.21 2.27
C PRO A 98 8.86 20.25 3.31
N GLU A 99 9.76 20.73 4.17
CA GLU A 99 9.50 21.85 5.11
C GLU A 99 9.07 23.14 4.42
#